data_AF-A0A1A8EEC5-F1
#
_entry.id   AF-A0A1A8EEC5-F1
#
_cell.length_a   1.000
_cell.length_b   1.000
_cell.length_c   1.000
_cell.angle_alpha   90.00
_cell.angle_beta   90.00
_cell.angle_gamma   90.00
#
_symmetry.space_group_name_H-M   'P 1'
#
loop_
_entity.id
_entity.type
_entity.pdbx_description
1 polymer ?
#
loop_
_entity_poly.entity_id
_entity_poly.type
_entity_poly.pdbx_seq_one_letter_code
_entity_poly.pdbx_strand_id
1 'polypeptide(L)'
;WRDDNGVGVRSDWNNNLMTSLIAPACVELLIQLKRRYCPGPDPTMTILQGTPLHVVKDTLRKYLFFFPANRLDIQPDWYCLVKAVYNCIHADLKRLLPVVRTAQMDN
;
A
#
# COMPACT_ATOMS: atom_id res chain seq x y z
N TRP A 1 22.65 -15.35 -18.09
CA TRP A 1 21.96 -16.64 -18.19
C TRP A 1 20.50 -16.37 -18.52
N ARG A 2 20.11 -16.68 -19.75
CA ARG A 2 18.74 -16.63 -20.27
C ARG A 2 18.35 -18.06 -20.64
N ASP A 3 17.07 -18.37 -20.53
CA ASP A 3 16.53 -19.64 -21.00
C ASP A 3 16.41 -19.66 -22.53
N ASP A 4 16.01 -20.81 -23.06
CA ASP A 4 15.89 -21.06 -24.50
C ASP A 4 14.78 -20.24 -25.17
N ASN A 5 13.89 -19.60 -24.40
CA ASN A 5 12.85 -18.69 -24.88
C ASN A 5 13.29 -17.22 -24.89
N GLY A 6 14.56 -16.95 -24.57
CA GLY A 6 15.13 -15.59 -24.47
C GLY A 6 14.72 -14.84 -23.21
N VAL A 7 14.00 -15.49 -22.29
CA VAL A 7 13.61 -14.96 -20.99
C VAL A 7 14.75 -15.21 -20.01
N GLY A 8 15.17 -14.17 -19.29
CA GLY A 8 16.24 -14.31 -18.30
C GLY A 8 15.77 -15.13 -17.11
N VAL A 9 16.46 -16.21 -16.74
CA VAL A 9 16.27 -16.88 -15.43
C VAL A 9 16.40 -15.87 -14.27
N ARG A 10 17.25 -14.86 -14.46
CA ARG A 10 17.39 -13.71 -13.55
C ARG A 10 16.11 -12.86 -13.46
N SER A 11 15.39 -12.70 -14.57
CA SER A 11 14.11 -11.98 -14.64
C SER A 11 13.03 -12.70 -13.86
N ASP A 12 12.92 -14.02 -14.01
CA ASP A 12 11.90 -14.83 -13.33
C ASP A 12 12.18 -14.96 -11.85
N TRP A 13 13.46 -15.10 -11.48
CA TRP A 13 13.85 -15.05 -10.08
C TRP A 13 13.55 -13.70 -9.45
N ASN A 14 13.87 -12.58 -10.14
CA ASN A 14 13.52 -11.24 -9.68
C ASN A 14 12.00 -11.06 -9.53
N ASN A 15 11.23 -11.52 -10.52
CA ASN A 15 9.77 -11.44 -10.47
C ASN A 15 9.22 -12.24 -9.29
N ASN A 16 9.65 -13.49 -9.12
CA ASN A 16 9.24 -14.34 -8.00
C ASN A 16 9.64 -13.73 -6.64
N LEU A 17 10.84 -13.16 -6.53
CA LEU A 17 11.28 -12.47 -5.33
C LEU A 17 10.38 -11.26 -5.01
N MET A 18 10.08 -10.45 -6.02
CA MET A 18 9.18 -9.29 -5.87
C MET A 18 7.78 -9.73 -5.45
N THR A 19 7.21 -10.75 -6.08
CA THR A 19 5.82 -11.17 -5.83
C THR A 19 5.65 -11.97 -4.55
N SER A 20 6.57 -12.88 -4.24
CA SER A 20 6.38 -13.88 -3.19
C SER A 20 6.99 -13.47 -1.85
N LEU A 21 7.91 -12.49 -1.84
CA LEU A 21 8.57 -12.05 -0.61
C LEU A 21 8.47 -10.54 -0.41
N ILE A 22 8.96 -9.74 -1.36
CA ILE A 22 9.11 -8.29 -1.15
C ILE A 22 7.74 -7.61 -1.07
N ALA A 23 6.83 -7.87 -2.03
CA ALA A 23 5.51 -7.26 -2.03
C ALA A 23 4.68 -7.61 -0.77
N PRO A 24 4.58 -8.89 -0.33
CA PRO A 24 3.94 -9.23 0.94
C PRO A 24 4.55 -8.49 2.15
N ALA A 25 5.89 -8.40 2.23
CA ALA A 25 6.55 -7.67 3.31
C ALA A 25 6.23 -6.16 3.28
N CYS A 26 6.23 -5.53 2.10
CA CYS A 26 5.81 -4.15 1.94
C CYS A 26 4.36 -3.92 2.38
N VAL A 27 3.45 -4.83 2.03
CA VAL A 27 2.05 -4.76 2.46
C VAL A 27 1.92 -4.88 3.97
N GLU A 28 2.66 -5.79 4.61
CA GLU A 28 2.66 -5.93 6.07
C GLU A 28 3.16 -4.65 6.77
N LEU A 29 4.20 -4.00 6.22
CA LEU A 29 4.65 -2.70 6.71
C LEU A 29 3.57 -1.62 6.57
N LEU A 30 2.83 -1.58 5.45
CA LEU A 30 1.70 -0.66 5.27
C LEU A 30 0.57 -0.90 6.28
N ILE A 31 0.32 -2.16 6.66
CA ILE A 31 -0.64 -2.52 7.72
C ILE A 31 -0.17 -2.01 9.08
N GLN A 32 1.10 -2.20 9.43
CA GLN A 32 1.67 -1.71 10.68
C GLN A 32 1.65 -0.17 10.74
N LEU A 33 2.01 0.51 9.64
CA LEU A 33 1.92 1.96 9.52
C LEU A 33 0.47 2.43 9.69
N LYS A 34 -0.49 1.75 9.06
CA LYS A 34 -1.91 2.08 9.22
C LYS A 34 -2.30 2.05 10.70
N ARG A 35 -1.99 0.97 11.42
CA ARG A 35 -2.31 0.84 12.86
C ARG A 35 -1.72 1.98 13.69
N ARG A 36 -0.53 2.46 13.31
CA ARG A 36 0.14 3.59 13.98
C ARG A 36 -0.51 4.94 13.71
N TYR A 37 -0.90 5.21 12.46
CA TYR A 37 -1.47 6.52 12.07
C TYR A 37 -2.99 6.60 12.24
N CYS A 38 -3.67 5.46 12.32
CA CYS A 38 -5.12 5.32 12.36
C CYS A 38 -5.51 4.37 13.50
N PRO A 39 -5.23 4.74 14.77
CA PRO A 39 -5.59 3.92 15.92
C PRO A 39 -7.12 3.84 16.07
N GLY A 40 -7.65 2.65 16.30
CA GLY A 40 -9.08 2.43 16.49
C GLY A 40 -9.42 0.96 16.77
N PRO A 41 -10.59 0.69 17.37
CA PRO A 41 -11.00 -0.66 17.75
C PRO A 41 -11.28 -1.57 16.54
N ASP A 42 -11.62 -1.00 15.38
CA ASP A 42 -11.76 -1.73 14.13
C ASP A 42 -10.68 -1.28 13.13
N PRO A 43 -9.70 -2.17 12.78
CA PRO A 43 -8.66 -1.87 11.81
C PRO A 43 -9.20 -1.76 10.38
N THR A 44 -10.47 -2.06 10.12
CA THR A 44 -11.15 -1.91 8.83
C THR A 44 -12.09 -0.71 8.77
N MET A 45 -12.47 -0.15 9.92
CA MET A 45 -13.27 1.06 10.08
C MET A 45 -12.54 2.04 10.99
N THR A 46 -11.45 2.63 10.52
CA THR A 46 -10.88 3.79 11.22
C THR A 46 -11.76 5.00 10.95
N ILE A 47 -12.88 5.10 11.67
CA ILE A 47 -13.70 6.30 11.69
C ILE A 47 -12.90 7.33 12.49
N LEU A 48 -12.28 8.31 11.82
CA LEU A 48 -11.61 9.45 12.47
C LEU A 48 -12.65 10.45 13.00
N GLN A 49 -13.62 9.97 13.77
CA GLN A 49 -14.70 10.77 14.34
C GLN A 49 -14.12 11.69 15.42
N GLY A 50 -14.50 12.97 15.41
CA GLY A 50 -14.06 13.95 16.39
C GLY A 50 -12.61 14.44 16.23
N THR A 51 -11.85 13.93 15.25
CA THR A 51 -10.52 14.48 14.93
C THR A 51 -10.67 15.74 14.08
N PRO A 52 -10.01 16.87 14.42
CA PRO A 52 -10.07 18.08 13.59
C PRO A 52 -9.61 17.80 12.15
N LEU A 53 -10.32 18.36 11.17
CA LEU A 53 -10.10 18.09 9.75
C LEU A 53 -8.65 18.34 9.29
N HIS A 54 -8.00 19.38 9.82
CA HIS A 54 -6.61 19.69 9.49
C HIS A 54 -5.65 18.58 9.98
N VAL A 55 -5.86 18.03 11.18
CA VAL A 55 -5.07 16.91 11.73
C VAL A 55 -5.28 15.64 10.91
N VAL A 56 -6.51 15.37 10.47
CA VAL A 56 -6.83 14.26 9.56
C VAL A 56 -6.05 14.42 8.26
N LYS A 57 -6.09 15.61 7.64
CA LYS A 57 -5.40 15.89 6.38
C LYS A 57 -3.88 15.70 6.51
N ASP A 58 -3.27 16.20 7.59
CA ASP A 58 -1.83 16.07 7.82
C ASP A 58 -1.41 14.61 8.07
N THR A 59 -2.22 13.87 8.82
CA THR A 59 -2.00 12.45 9.08
C THR A 59 -2.11 11.63 7.80
N LEU A 60 -3.16 11.84 7.00
CA LEU A 60 -3.34 11.16 5.71
C LEU A 60 -2.22 11.49 4.74
N ARG A 61 -1.77 12.75 4.67
CA ARG A 61 -0.64 13.14 3.81
C ARG A 61 0.63 12.37 4.17
N LYS A 62 0.93 12.22 5.45
CA LYS A 62 2.08 11.43 5.93
C LYS A 62 1.92 9.95 5.65
N TYR A 63 0.74 9.39 5.87
CA TYR A 63 0.47 7.97 5.63
C TYR A 63 0.52 7.60 4.14
N LEU A 64 -0.15 8.38 3.29
CA LEU A 64 -0.21 8.14 1.85
C LEU A 64 1.14 8.27 1.15
N PHE A 65 2.10 9.00 1.75
CA PHE A 65 3.48 9.08 1.26
C PHE A 65 4.19 7.73 1.19
N PHE A 66 3.82 6.76 2.04
CA PHE A 66 4.44 5.43 2.06
C PHE A 66 3.93 4.50 0.94
N PHE A 67 2.85 4.87 0.25
CA PHE A 67 2.33 4.04 -0.83
C PHE A 67 3.27 4.11 -2.03
N PRO A 68 3.65 2.96 -2.63
CA PRO A 68 4.49 2.97 -3.81
C PRO A 68 3.76 3.70 -4.95
N ALA A 69 4.30 4.83 -5.39
CA ALA A 69 3.71 5.61 -6.47
C ALA A 69 4.35 5.23 -7.80
N ASN A 70 3.52 5.11 -8.84
CA ASN A 70 4.02 5.08 -10.21
C ASN A 70 4.38 6.53 -10.61
N ARG A 71 5.63 6.77 -10.97
CA ARG A 71 6.13 8.08 -11.42
C ARG A 71 6.57 7.98 -12.89
N LEU A 72 6.60 9.11 -13.59
CA LEU A 72 7.18 9.17 -14.94
C LEU A 72 8.67 8.79 -14.86
N ASP A 73 9.17 8.04 -15.85
CA ASP A 73 10.54 7.52 -15.95
C ASP A 73 10.97 6.51 -14.85
N ILE A 74 10.06 5.61 -14.51
CA ILE A 74 10.31 4.56 -13.52
C ILE A 74 11.18 3.42 -14.09
N GLN A 75 12.19 2.95 -13.33
CA GLN A 75 12.96 1.77 -13.71
C GLN A 75 12.01 0.54 -13.81
N PRO A 76 12.15 -0.34 -14.83
CA PRO A 76 11.26 -1.48 -15.02
C PRO A 76 11.09 -2.37 -13.78
N ASP A 77 12.19 -2.63 -13.05
CA ASP A 77 12.16 -3.42 -11.81
C ASP A 77 11.30 -2.75 -10.72
N TRP A 78 11.38 -1.42 -10.60
CA TRP A 78 10.58 -0.67 -9.64
C TRP A 78 9.10 -0.69 -10.03
N TYR A 79 8.78 -0.58 -11.33
CA TYR A 79 7.41 -0.77 -11.82
C TYR A 79 6.86 -2.16 -11.49
N CYS A 80 7.65 -3.23 -11.71
CA CYS A 80 7.26 -4.59 -11.39
C CYS A 80 6.96 -4.75 -9.89
N LEU A 81 7.78 -4.17 -9.02
CA LEU A 81 7.54 -4.20 -7.58
C LEU A 81 6.27 -3.43 -7.20
N VAL A 82 6.08 -2.20 -7.70
CA VAL A 82 4.86 -1.41 -7.46
C VAL A 82 3.62 -2.22 -7.86
N LYS A 83 3.64 -2.82 -9.06
CA LYS A 83 2.56 -3.68 -9.55
C LYS A 83 2.33 -4.89 -8.63
N ALA A 84 3.39 -5.56 -8.20
CA ALA A 84 3.30 -6.71 -7.30
C ALA A 84 2.69 -6.32 -5.93
N VAL A 85 3.06 -5.16 -5.38
CA VAL A 85 2.47 -4.63 -4.13
C VAL A 85 0.98 -4.39 -4.29
N TYR A 86 0.54 -3.68 -5.32
CA TYR A 86 -0.88 -3.43 -5.54
C TYR A 86 -1.68 -4.69 -5.84
N ASN A 87 -1.09 -5.66 -6.54
CA ASN A 87 -1.70 -6.98 -6.74
C ASN A 87 -1.87 -7.72 -5.40
N CYS A 88 -0.87 -7.70 -4.53
CA CYS A 88 -0.95 -8.30 -3.19
C CYS A 88 -2.04 -7.62 -2.33
N ILE A 89 -2.12 -6.28 -2.35
CA ILE A 89 -3.19 -5.52 -1.68
C ILE A 89 -4.57 -5.96 -2.20
N HIS A 90 -4.72 -6.09 -3.52
CA HIS A 90 -5.98 -6.43 -4.15
C HIS A 90 -6.41 -7.88 -3.89
N ALA A 91 -5.51 -8.84 -4.12
CA ALA A 91 -5.78 -10.27 -3.95
C ALA A 91 -6.23 -10.62 -2.53
N ASP A 92 -5.61 -9.98 -1.52
CA ASP A 92 -5.92 -10.20 -0.12
C ASP A 92 -7.02 -9.26 0.43
N LEU A 93 -7.61 -8.41 -0.42
CA LEU A 93 -8.60 -7.40 -0.04
C LEU A 93 -8.16 -6.54 1.16
N LYS A 94 -6.87 -6.15 1.21
CA LYS A 94 -6.32 -5.39 2.35
C LYS A 94 -6.96 -4.02 2.41
N ARG A 95 -7.71 -3.76 3.47
CA ARG A 95 -8.34 -2.45 3.74
C ARG A 95 -7.30 -1.48 4.30
N LEU A 96 -6.40 -0.96 3.47
CA LEU A 96 -5.34 -0.05 3.91
C LEU A 96 -5.81 1.41 4.05
N LEU A 97 -6.77 1.83 3.23
CA LEU A 97 -7.29 3.20 3.26
C LEU A 97 -8.31 3.38 4.41
N PRO A 98 -8.12 4.38 5.28
CA PRO A 98 -9.08 4.69 6.34
C PRO A 98 -10.34 5.38 5.76
N VAL A 99 -11.49 5.20 6.43
CA VAL A 99 -12.76 5.82 6.04
C VAL A 99 -13.05 7.00 6.96
N VAL A 100 -13.05 8.22 6.40
CA VAL A 100 -13.41 9.42 7.16
C VAL A 100 -14.90 9.65 7.08
N ARG A 101 -15.58 9.71 8.23
CA ARG A 101 -16.98 10.17 8.32
C ARG A 101 -16.98 11.50 9.05
N THR A 102 -17.58 12.52 8.44
CA THR A 102 -17.90 13.76 9.14
C THR A 102 -19.01 13.44 10.16
N ALA A 103 -18.96 14.05 11.34
CA ALA A 103 -20.13 14.06 12.20
C ALA A 103 -21.27 14.67 11.37
N GLN A 104 -22.41 13.96 11.25
CA GLN A 104 -23.61 14.61 10.75
C GLN A 104 -23.87 15.78 11.69
N MET A 105 -23.74 17.00 11.17
CA MET A 105 -24.38 18.13 11.83
C MET A 105 -25.86 17.91 11.57
N ASP A 106 -26.55 17.29 12.53
CA ASP A 106 -28.00 17.33 12.57
C ASP A 106 -28.37 18.81 12.63
N ASN A 107 -29.01 19.27 11.55
CA ASN A 107 -29.41 20.66 11.34
C ASN A 107 -30.85 20.85 11.77
#